data_AF-A6K2K7-F1
#
_entry.id   AF-A6K2K7-F1
#
_cell.length_a   1.000
_cell.length_b   1.000
_cell.length_c   1.000
_cell.angle_alpha   90.00
_cell.angle_beta   90.00
_cell.angle_gamma   90.00
#
_symmetry.space_group_name_H-M   'P 1'
#
loop_
_entity.id
_entity.type
_entity.pdbx_description
1 polymer ?
#
loop_
_entity_poly.entity_id
_entity_poly.type
_entity_poly.pdbx_seq_one_letter_code
_entity_poly.pdbx_strand_id
1 'polypeptide(L)'
;MAIVEAASCGLQVVSTKVGGIPEVLPENLIILCEPSVKSLCEGLEKAIFQVKSGTLPAPENIHNVVKTFYTWRNVAERTEKVYERVSKESVLPMHKRLDRLISHCGPVTGYIFALLAVLSYLFLIFLQWMTPDSVIDVAIDATGPRRAWTHQWPRDKKRDENDKVSKSR
;
A
#
# COMPACT_ATOMS: atom_id res chain seq x y z
N MET A 1 3.66 10.46 -6.23
CA MET A 1 2.22 10.14 -6.36
C MET A 1 1.48 11.45 -6.59
N ALA A 2 1.35 11.87 -7.85
CA ALA A 2 1.16 13.29 -8.17
C ALA A 2 -0.17 13.89 -7.69
N ILE A 3 -1.29 13.17 -7.77
CA ILE A 3 -2.61 13.73 -7.42
C ILE A 3 -2.77 13.99 -5.91
N VAL A 4 -2.24 13.10 -5.06
CA VAL A 4 -2.29 13.27 -3.61
C VAL A 4 -1.30 14.33 -3.15
N GLU A 5 -0.15 14.44 -3.80
CA GLU A 5 0.82 15.52 -3.56
C GLU A 5 0.21 16.89 -3.92
N ALA A 6 -0.41 17.01 -5.09
CA ALA A 6 -1.09 18.24 -5.51
C ALA A 6 -2.22 18.64 -4.56
N ALA A 7 -3.10 17.69 -4.21
CA ALA A 7 -4.18 17.95 -3.24
C ALA A 7 -3.61 18.27 -1.84
N SER A 8 -2.51 17.64 -1.43
CA SER A 8 -1.83 17.97 -0.15
C SER A 8 -1.26 19.39 -0.15
N CYS A 9 -0.87 19.93 -1.31
CA CYS A 9 -0.49 21.34 -1.45
C CYS A 9 -1.69 22.29 -1.53
N GLY A 10 -2.92 21.78 -1.37
CA GLY A 10 -4.15 22.56 -1.41
C GLY A 10 -4.60 22.95 -2.82
N LEU A 11 -4.15 22.23 -3.85
CA LEU A 11 -4.51 22.50 -5.25
C LEU A 11 -5.77 21.71 -5.65
N GLN A 12 -6.60 22.31 -6.51
CA GLN A 12 -7.70 21.61 -7.17
C GLN A 12 -7.14 20.66 -8.23
N VAL A 13 -7.52 19.38 -8.15
CA VAL A 13 -7.06 18.34 -9.09
C VAL A 13 -8.13 18.08 -10.15
N VAL A 14 -7.68 17.91 -11.40
CA VAL A 14 -8.49 17.41 -12.52
C VAL A 14 -7.80 16.15 -13.04
N SER A 15 -8.54 15.05 -13.18
CA SER A 15 -7.98 13.79 -13.66
C SER A 15 -9.02 12.94 -14.38
N THR A 16 -8.57 11.92 -15.10
CA THR A 16 -9.46 10.97 -15.76
C THR A 16 -10.01 9.95 -14.77
N LYS A 17 -11.26 9.51 -14.99
CA LYS A 17 -11.95 8.47 -14.22
C LYS A 17 -11.53 7.08 -14.69
N VAL A 18 -10.25 6.76 -14.57
CA VAL A 18 -9.69 5.48 -15.03
C VAL A 18 -8.90 4.78 -13.93
N GLY A 19 -8.94 3.45 -13.93
CA GLY A 19 -8.20 2.64 -12.96
C GLY A 19 -8.62 2.95 -11.52
N GLY A 20 -7.61 3.03 -10.64
CA GLY A 20 -7.81 3.29 -9.21
C GLY A 20 -7.88 4.78 -8.81
N ILE A 21 -7.97 5.71 -9.76
CA ILE A 21 -8.00 7.16 -9.47
C ILE A 21 -9.26 7.59 -8.70
N PRO A 22 -10.48 7.11 -9.05
CA PRO A 22 -11.70 7.47 -8.32
C PRO A 22 -11.67 7.12 -6.82
N GLU A 23 -10.84 6.16 -6.43
CA GLU A 23 -10.69 5.69 -5.05
C GLU A 23 -9.66 6.49 -4.24
N VAL A 24 -8.85 7.33 -4.89
CA VAL A 24 -7.71 8.03 -4.27
C VAL A 24 -8.11 9.34 -3.60
N LEU A 25 -9.09 10.06 -4.12
CA LEU A 25 -9.58 11.32 -3.54
C LEU A 25 -11.11 11.36 -3.60
N PRO A 26 -11.78 11.93 -2.59
CA PRO A 26 -13.22 12.09 -2.63
C PRO A 26 -13.63 13.08 -3.73
N GLU A 27 -14.83 12.91 -4.27
CA GLU A 27 -15.35 13.67 -5.43
C GLU A 27 -15.38 15.20 -5.23
N ASN A 28 -15.35 15.67 -3.99
CA ASN A 28 -15.30 17.10 -3.67
C ASN A 28 -13.89 17.72 -3.78
N LEU A 29 -12.83 16.91 -3.88
CA LEU A 29 -11.44 17.37 -4.00
C LEU A 29 -10.83 17.12 -5.39
N ILE A 30 -11.51 16.36 -6.24
CA ILE A 30 -11.04 16.01 -7.58
C ILE A 30 -12.19 16.12 -8.59
N ILE A 31 -11.92 16.75 -9.73
CA ILE A 31 -12.83 16.73 -10.88
C ILE A 31 -12.44 15.52 -11.74
N LEU A 32 -13.30 14.51 -11.73
CA LEU A 32 -13.13 13.31 -12.54
C LEU A 32 -13.79 13.51 -13.91
N CYS A 33 -13.00 13.27 -14.96
CA CYS A 33 -13.39 13.41 -16.36
C CYS A 33 -13.38 12.05 -17.06
N GLU A 34 -14.19 11.88 -18.10
CA GLU A 34 -14.03 10.73 -19.00
C GLU A 34 -12.67 10.80 -19.72
N PRO A 35 -12.08 9.67 -20.14
CA PRO A 35 -10.77 9.64 -20.80
C PRO A 35 -10.83 10.15 -22.25
N SER A 36 -11.23 11.41 -22.42
CA SER A 36 -11.34 12.11 -23.69
C SER A 36 -10.83 13.54 -23.54
N VAL A 37 -10.22 14.08 -24.60
CA VAL A 37 -9.68 15.44 -24.61
C VAL A 37 -10.77 16.47 -24.27
N LYS A 38 -11.96 16.32 -24.86
CA LYS A 38 -13.09 17.21 -24.63
C LYS A 38 -13.48 17.25 -23.15
N SER A 39 -13.63 16.10 -22.50
CA SER A 39 -14.02 16.04 -21.08
C SER A 39 -12.94 16.61 -20.16
N LEU A 40 -11.65 16.43 -20.49
CA LEU A 40 -10.56 17.05 -19.74
C LEU A 40 -10.53 18.57 -19.89
N CYS A 41 -10.75 19.10 -21.09
CA CYS A 41 -10.87 20.54 -21.31
C CYS A 41 -12.03 21.13 -20.50
N GLU A 42 -13.21 20.50 -20.55
CA GLU A 42 -14.38 20.90 -19.76
C GLU A 42 -14.10 20.86 -18.24
N GLY A 43 -13.42 19.81 -17.77
CA GLY A 43 -13.00 19.68 -16.37
C GLY A 43 -12.01 20.77 -15.93
N LEU A 44 -11.06 21.11 -16.80
CA LEU A 44 -10.09 22.19 -16.55
C LEU A 44 -10.75 23.56 -16.54
N GLU A 45 -11.64 23.85 -17.50
CA GLU A 45 -12.42 25.09 -17.54
C GLU A 45 -13.27 25.24 -16.27
N LYS A 46 -13.92 24.16 -15.83
CA LYS A 46 -14.65 24.12 -14.56
C LYS A 46 -13.76 24.45 -13.36
N ALA A 47 -12.55 23.87 -13.29
CA ALA A 47 -11.60 24.17 -12.22
C ALA A 47 -11.20 25.66 -12.22
N ILE A 48 -10.86 26.21 -13.38
CA ILE A 48 -10.51 27.63 -13.53
C ILE A 48 -11.67 28.54 -13.11
N PHE A 49 -12.90 28.19 -13.50
CA PHE A 49 -14.09 28.93 -13.11
C PHE A 49 -14.26 28.94 -11.58
N GLN A 50 -14.13 27.79 -10.92
CA GLN A 50 -14.24 27.68 -9.46
C GLN A 50 -13.16 28.47 -8.70
N VAL A 51 -11.94 28.54 -9.24
CA VAL A 51 -10.87 29.42 -8.72
C VAL A 51 -11.30 30.88 -8.82
N LYS A 52 -11.76 31.31 -10.00
CA LYS A 52 -12.14 32.72 -10.26
C LYS A 52 -13.37 33.14 -9.47
N SER A 53 -14.34 32.25 -9.26
CA SER A 53 -15.56 32.51 -8.50
C SER A 53 -15.38 32.44 -6.99
N GLY A 54 -14.18 32.09 -6.50
CA GLY A 54 -13.91 31.93 -5.07
C GLY A 54 -14.72 30.79 -4.43
N THR A 55 -15.19 29.82 -5.22
CA THR A 55 -16.01 28.71 -4.74
C THR A 55 -15.15 27.57 -4.18
N LEU A 56 -13.85 27.56 -4.50
CA LEU A 56 -12.93 26.57 -3.96
C LEU A 56 -12.68 26.78 -2.46
N PRO A 57 -12.58 25.69 -1.68
CA PRO A 57 -12.12 25.79 -0.30
C PRO A 57 -10.71 26.39 -0.25
N ALA A 58 -10.40 27.06 0.86
CA ALA A 58 -9.06 27.57 1.09
C ALA A 58 -8.03 26.41 1.08
N PRO A 59 -6.81 26.63 0.56
CA PRO A 59 -5.79 25.58 0.43
C PRO A 59 -5.51 24.80 1.72
N GLU A 60 -5.55 25.48 2.88
CA GLU A 60 -5.38 24.88 4.19
C GLU A 60 -6.49 23.88 4.53
N ASN A 61 -7.73 24.14 4.11
CA ASN A 61 -8.85 23.23 4.33
C ASN A 61 -8.67 21.97 3.49
N ILE A 62 -8.29 22.13 2.22
CA ILE A 62 -8.00 21.01 1.32
C ILE A 62 -6.88 20.14 1.93
N HIS A 63 -5.77 20.74 2.34
CA HIS A 63 -4.67 20.03 3.00
C HIS A 63 -5.14 19.27 4.24
N ASN A 64 -5.91 19.93 5.12
CA ASN A 64 -6.40 19.33 6.35
C ASN A 64 -7.29 18.11 6.08
N VAL A 65 -8.13 18.15 5.04
CA VAL A 65 -8.94 16.98 4.65
C VAL A 65 -8.02 15.87 4.12
N VAL A 66 -7.10 16.15 3.19
CA VAL A 66 -6.19 15.14 2.60
C VAL A 66 -5.35 14.43 3.67
N LYS A 67 -4.89 15.18 4.68
CA LYS A 67 -4.14 14.66 5.83
C LYS A 67 -4.89 13.58 6.63
N THR A 68 -6.22 13.53 6.56
CA THR A 68 -7.03 12.53 7.29
C THR A 68 -7.14 11.20 6.55
N PHE A 69 -7.06 11.20 5.23
CA PHE A 69 -7.23 9.98 4.42
C PHE A 69 -5.93 9.17 4.32
N TYR A 70 -4.84 9.81 3.87
CA TYR A 70 -3.61 9.12 3.52
C TYR A 70 -2.46 9.58 4.40
N THR A 71 -2.07 8.72 5.34
CA THR A 71 -0.83 8.90 6.08
C THR A 71 0.03 7.65 5.96
N TRP A 72 1.33 7.85 5.77
CA TRP A 72 2.30 6.76 5.78
C TRP A 72 2.25 5.94 7.06
N ARG A 73 1.89 6.56 8.20
CA ARG A 73 1.69 5.88 9.47
C ARG A 73 0.55 4.86 9.40
N ASN A 74 -0.62 5.25 8.89
CA ASN A 74 -1.77 4.35 8.75
C ASN A 74 -1.46 3.21 7.74
N VAL A 75 -0.84 3.53 6.61
CA VAL A 75 -0.43 2.52 5.62
C VAL A 75 0.55 1.53 6.24
N ALA A 76 1.58 2.02 6.95
CA ALA A 76 2.54 1.16 7.64
C ALA A 76 1.87 0.27 8.69
N GLU A 77 0.99 0.82 9.53
CA GLU A 77 0.28 0.05 10.57
C GLU A 77 -0.58 -1.07 9.96
N ARG A 78 -1.33 -0.76 8.89
CA ARG A 78 -2.18 -1.75 8.21
C ARG A 78 -1.35 -2.82 7.52
N THR A 79 -0.26 -2.42 6.85
CA THR A 79 0.67 -3.34 6.21
C THR A 79 1.33 -4.24 7.24
N GLU A 80 1.78 -3.71 8.38
CA GLU A 80 2.37 -4.50 9.46
C GLU A 80 1.43 -5.61 9.94
N LYS A 81 0.14 -5.33 10.13
CA LYS A 81 -0.85 -6.34 10.54
C LYS A 81 -0.94 -7.50 9.54
N VAL A 82 -0.81 -7.23 8.25
CA VAL A 82 -0.78 -8.27 7.20
C VAL A 82 0.50 -9.09 7.30
N TYR A 83 1.65 -8.45 7.44
CA TYR A 83 2.93 -9.15 7.61
C TYR A 83 2.93 -10.02 8.87
N GLU A 84 2.43 -9.51 10.01
CA GLU A 84 2.32 -10.28 11.24
C GLU A 84 1.42 -11.51 11.04
N ARG A 85 0.26 -11.33 10.38
CA ARG A 85 -0.65 -12.44 10.09
C ARG A 85 0.02 -13.51 9.23
N VAL A 86 0.63 -13.11 8.12
CA VAL A 86 1.29 -14.03 7.18
C VAL A 86 2.50 -14.71 7.81
N SER A 87 3.23 -14.02 8.69
CA SER A 87 4.40 -14.59 9.40
C SER A 87 4.04 -15.77 10.32
N LYS A 88 2.78 -15.84 10.77
CA LYS A 88 2.26 -16.91 11.62
C LYS A 88 1.71 -18.09 10.79
N GLU A 89 1.58 -17.94 9.47
CA GLU A 89 1.12 -19.02 8.61
C GLU A 89 2.24 -20.05 8.42
N SER A 90 1.88 -21.33 8.52
CA SER A 90 2.84 -22.41 8.33
C SER A 90 3.29 -22.47 6.88
N VAL A 91 4.60 -22.43 6.66
CA VAL A 91 5.18 -22.66 5.34
C VAL A 91 4.88 -24.10 4.92
N LEU A 92 4.15 -24.27 3.82
CA LEU A 92 3.80 -25.59 3.31
C LEU A 92 5.07 -26.37 2.93
N PRO A 93 5.18 -27.65 3.34
CA PRO A 93 6.29 -28.50 2.95
C PRO A 93 6.28 -28.78 1.44
N MET A 94 7.44 -29.09 0.88
CA MET A 94 7.62 -29.19 -0.58
C MET A 94 6.67 -30.18 -1.25
N HIS A 95 6.37 -31.31 -0.61
CA HIS A 95 5.42 -32.29 -1.14
C HIS A 95 3.99 -31.72 -1.31
N LYS A 96 3.50 -30.94 -0.34
CA LYS A 96 2.18 -30.27 -0.44
C LYS A 96 2.17 -29.14 -1.47
N ARG A 97 3.32 -28.48 -1.67
CA ARG A 97 3.47 -27.47 -2.72
C ARG A 97 3.38 -28.11 -4.11
N LEU A 98 4.03 -29.25 -4.29
CA LEU A 98 4.02 -30.00 -5.54
C LEU A 98 2.63 -30.56 -5.86
N ASP A 99 1.95 -31.13 -4.87
CA ASP A 99 0.58 -31.65 -4.99
C ASP A 99 -0.39 -30.54 -5.43
N ARG A 100 -0.30 -29.35 -4.81
CA ARG A 100 -1.08 -28.17 -5.21
C ARG A 100 -0.81 -27.73 -6.65
N LEU A 101 0.45 -27.79 -7.07
CA LEU A 101 0.88 -27.32 -8.39
C LEU A 101 0.38 -28.25 -9.50
N ILE A 102 0.44 -29.56 -9.26
CA ILE A 102 -0.04 -30.57 -10.20
C ILE A 102 -1.58 -30.59 -10.26
N SER A 103 -2.27 -30.42 -9.13
CA SER A 103 -3.73 -30.47 -9.05
C SER A 103 -4.44 -29.21 -9.57
N HIS A 104 -3.87 -28.01 -9.37
CA HIS A 104 -4.58 -26.75 -9.66
C HIS A 104 -4.13 -26.02 -10.93
N CYS A 105 -2.95 -26.31 -11.50
CA CYS A 105 -2.45 -25.61 -12.70
C CYS A 105 -2.73 -26.35 -14.02
N GLY A 106 -3.62 -27.35 -14.00
CA GLY A 106 -4.00 -28.13 -15.18
C GLY A 106 -2.96 -29.19 -15.57
N PRO A 107 -3.33 -30.16 -16.44
CA PRO A 107 -2.55 -31.37 -16.63
C PRO A 107 -1.15 -31.11 -17.18
N VAL A 108 -1.01 -30.26 -18.21
CA VAL A 108 0.31 -30.03 -18.85
C VAL A 108 1.14 -29.02 -18.06
N THR A 109 0.58 -27.84 -17.79
CA THR A 109 1.30 -26.75 -17.13
C THR A 109 1.67 -27.08 -15.68
N GLY A 110 0.82 -27.82 -14.96
CA GLY A 110 1.11 -28.28 -13.61
C GLY A 110 2.35 -29.17 -13.54
N TYR A 111 2.52 -30.14 -14.45
CA TYR A 111 3.74 -30.98 -14.49
C TYR A 111 4.99 -30.19 -14.88
N ILE A 112 4.89 -29.23 -15.79
CA ILE A 112 6.02 -28.36 -16.15
C ILE A 112 6.48 -27.53 -14.95
N PHE A 113 5.55 -26.88 -14.24
CA PHE A 113 5.89 -26.12 -13.04
C PHE A 113 6.39 -27.02 -11.90
N ALA A 114 5.84 -28.23 -11.76
CA ALA A 114 6.33 -29.22 -10.80
C ALA A 114 7.78 -29.60 -11.07
N LEU A 115 8.14 -29.86 -12.33
CA LEU A 115 9.52 -30.14 -12.73
C LEU A 115 10.45 -28.96 -12.41
N LEU A 116 10.04 -27.74 -12.75
CA LEU A 116 10.80 -26.52 -12.44
C LEU A 116 10.99 -26.33 -10.92
N ALA A 117 9.96 -26.60 -10.12
CA ALA A 117 10.03 -26.50 -8.65
C ALA A 117 10.99 -27.54 -8.05
N VAL A 118 10.96 -28.79 -8.55
CA VAL A 118 11.89 -29.85 -8.14
C VAL A 118 13.32 -29.49 -8.54
N LEU A 119 13.54 -29.01 -9.77
CA LEU A 119 14.85 -28.60 -10.24
C LEU A 119 15.41 -27.42 -9.42
N SER A 120 14.54 -26.44 -9.08
CA SER A 120 14.90 -25.33 -8.19
C SER A 120 15.24 -25.82 -6.77
N TYR A 121 14.55 -26.84 -6.27
CA TYR A 121 14.84 -27.45 -4.98
C TYR A 121 16.17 -28.22 -4.97
N LEU A 122 16.48 -28.97 -6.04
CA LEU A 122 17.77 -29.62 -6.21
C LEU A 122 18.90 -28.58 -6.30
N PHE A 123 18.66 -27.48 -7.01
CA PHE A 123 19.60 -26.36 -7.08
C PHE A 123 19.80 -25.71 -5.70
N LEU A 124 18.75 -25.55 -4.91
CA LEU A 124 18.86 -25.06 -3.53
C LEU A 124 19.72 -26.00 -2.66
N ILE A 125 19.53 -27.32 -2.75
CA ILE A 125 20.35 -28.29 -2.02
C ILE A 125 21.82 -28.18 -2.45
N PHE A 126 22.07 -28.04 -3.76
CA PHE A 126 23.41 -27.83 -4.29
C PHE A 126 24.04 -26.54 -3.75
N LEU A 127 23.29 -25.44 -3.67
CA LEU A 127 23.75 -24.19 -3.06
C LEU A 127 24.03 -24.34 -1.57
N GLN A 128 23.19 -25.04 -0.82
CA GLN A 128 23.41 -25.33 0.60
C GLN A 128 24.66 -26.20 0.82
N TRP A 129 24.98 -27.08 -0.12
CA TRP A 129 26.23 -27.84 -0.08
C TRP A 129 27.46 -26.95 -0.32
N MET A 130 27.38 -25.98 -1.23
CA MET A 130 28.46 -25.03 -1.49
C MET A 130 28.64 -24.00 -0.37
N THR A 131 27.54 -23.48 0.18
CA THR A 131 27.51 -22.46 1.24
C THR A 131 26.49 -22.91 2.29
N PRO A 132 26.93 -23.61 3.36
CA PRO A 132 26.02 -24.12 4.37
C PRO A 132 25.34 -22.99 5.14
N ASP A 133 24.09 -23.21 5.52
CA ASP A 133 23.25 -22.24 6.23
C ASP A 133 23.89 -21.73 7.54
N SER A 134 24.79 -22.53 8.16
CA SER A 134 25.50 -22.15 9.38
C SER A 134 26.48 -20.98 9.20
N VAL A 135 26.87 -20.67 7.97
CA VAL A 135 27.78 -19.56 7.63
C VAL A 135 26.99 -18.30 7.24
N ILE A 136 25.69 -18.43 7.03
CA ILE A 136 24.81 -17.33 6.62
C ILE A 136 24.25 -16.67 7.87
N ASP A 137 24.55 -15.39 8.06
CA ASP A 137 23.98 -14.62 9.16
C ASP A 137 22.45 -14.59 9.05
N VAL A 138 21.79 -14.96 10.15
CA VAL A 138 20.34 -14.85 10.25
C VAL A 138 19.98 -13.37 10.28
N ALA A 139 19.16 -12.95 9.31
CA ALA A 139 18.68 -11.58 9.26
C ALA A 139 18.02 -11.21 10.58
N ILE A 140 18.55 -10.17 11.23
CA ILE A 140 17.98 -9.63 12.48
C ILE A 140 16.55 -9.19 12.18
N ASP A 141 15.61 -9.66 12.98
CA ASP A 141 14.25 -9.14 12.97
C ASP A 141 14.24 -7.72 13.57
N ALA A 142 14.52 -6.72 12.74
CA ALA A 142 14.62 -5.34 13.20
C ALA A 142 13.25 -4.77 13.55
N THR A 143 12.21 -5.09 12.76
CA THR A 143 10.88 -4.45 12.83
C THR A 143 9.69 -5.42 12.80
N GLY A 144 9.87 -6.73 12.91
CA GLY A 144 8.79 -7.72 12.95
C GLY A 144 8.20 -7.94 14.35
N PRO A 145 7.53 -9.07 14.62
CA PRO A 145 6.93 -9.34 15.92
C PRO A 145 7.96 -9.60 17.03
N ARG A 146 9.22 -9.94 16.68
CA ARG A 146 10.32 -10.20 17.63
C ARG A 146 11.42 -9.14 17.49
N ARG A 147 11.04 -7.86 17.42
CA ARG A 147 11.97 -6.74 17.15
C ARG A 147 13.14 -6.68 18.11
N ALA A 148 14.34 -6.59 17.54
CA ALA A 148 15.54 -6.14 18.25
C ALA A 148 15.57 -4.62 18.46
N TRP A 149 14.93 -3.82 17.57
CA TRP A 149 14.95 -2.36 17.63
C TRP A 149 13.73 -1.85 18.42
N THR A 150 13.88 -1.70 19.73
CA THR A 150 12.92 -0.98 20.58
C THR A 150 13.23 0.51 20.56
N HIS A 151 12.82 1.22 19.51
CA HIS A 151 12.75 2.68 19.62
C HIS A 151 11.40 3.07 20.22
N GLN A 152 11.42 3.45 21.50
CA GLN A 152 10.34 4.20 22.13
C GLN A 152 10.20 5.53 21.39
N TRP A 153 9.33 5.59 20.38
CA TRP A 153 8.90 6.90 19.88
C TRP A 153 8.02 7.51 20.98
N PRO A 154 8.29 8.74 21.45
CA PRO A 154 7.40 9.38 22.40
C PRO A 154 6.03 9.48 21.74
N ARG A 155 5.05 8.76 22.29
CA ARG A 155 3.65 8.95 21.94
C ARG A 155 3.35 10.40 22.31
N ASP A 156 3.14 11.24 21.31
CA ASP A 156 2.93 12.67 21.49
C ASP A 156 1.63 12.87 22.28
N LYS A 157 1.77 13.04 23.62
CA LYS A 157 0.69 13.12 24.62
C LYS A 157 -0.35 14.19 24.29
N LYS A 158 -0.03 15.15 23.44
CA LYS A 158 -0.93 16.22 22.99
C LYS A 158 -2.12 15.74 22.15
N ARG A 159 -2.03 14.58 21.49
CA ARG A 159 -3.13 14.10 20.63
C ARG A 159 -4.28 13.46 21.42
N ASP A 160 -3.96 12.76 22.51
CA ASP A 160 -4.96 12.12 23.38
C ASP A 160 -5.79 13.13 24.20
N GLU A 161 -5.25 14.33 24.49
CA GLU A 161 -6.02 15.39 25.15
C GLU A 161 -7.08 16.00 24.23
N ASN A 162 -6.77 16.23 22.95
CA ASN A 162 -7.74 16.75 21.99
C ASN A 162 -8.85 15.75 21.65
N ASP A 163 -8.55 14.44 21.61
CA ASP A 163 -9.54 13.39 21.38
C ASP A 163 -10.43 13.10 22.62
N LYS A 164 -9.97 13.46 23.83
CA LYS A 164 -10.81 13.42 25.04
C LYS A 164 -11.72 14.64 25.17
N VAL A 165 -11.23 15.82 24.77
CA VAL A 165 -12.04 17.05 24.76
C VAL A 165 -13.14 17.00 23.70
N SER A 166 -12.91 16.37 22.53
CA SER A 166 -13.92 16.23 21.47
C SER A 166 -15.02 15.21 21.79
N LYS A 167 -14.76 14.22 22.66
CA LYS A 167 -15.78 13.26 23.15
C LYS A 167 -16.59 13.75 24.35
N SER A 168 -16.23 14.91 24.91
CA SER A 168 -16.88 15.52 26.08
C SER A 168 -17.80 16.70 25.70
N ARG A 169 -18.04 16.95 24.41
CA ARG A 169 -18.97 17.96 23.91
C ARG A 169 -20.01 17.35 22.99
#